data_AF-A0A930MSP3-F1
#
_entry.id   AF-A0A930MSP3-F1
#
_cell.length_a   1.000
_cell.length_b   1.000
_cell.length_c   1.000
_cell.angle_alpha   90.00
_cell.angle_beta   90.00
_cell.angle_gamma   90.00
#
_symmetry.space_group_name_H-M   'P 1'
#
loop_
_entity.id
_entity.type
_entity.pdbx_description
1 polymer ?
#
loop_
_entity_poly.entity_id
_entity_poly.type
_entity_poly.pdbx_seq_one_letter_code
_entity_poly.pdbx_strand_id
1 'polypeptide(L)'
;MEMYKSNDGKTFITLQAPYLTGTGRGYYAASAFCPDDAPGRDGYIPVYELRWEILPEEKYDPEYLDESCACNWDNIADYFEVSEMPESEKAEYME
;
A
#
# COMPACT_ATOMS: atom_id res chain seq x y z
N MET A 1 4.48 -1.49 11.73
CA MET A 1 3.89 -1.74 10.40
C MET A 1 2.53 -1.08 10.38
N GLU A 2 2.24 -0.30 9.33
CA GLU A 2 0.93 0.31 9.15
C GLU A 2 0.02 -0.63 8.38
N MET A 3 -1.26 -0.64 8.76
CA MET A 3 -2.29 -1.46 8.14
C MET A 3 -3.23 -0.56 7.38
N TYR A 4 -3.47 -0.89 6.11
CA TYR A 4 -4.37 -0.16 5.24
C TYR A 4 -5.53 -1.06 4.83
N LYS A 5 -6.72 -0.47 4.73
CA LYS A 5 -7.91 -1.19 4.32
C LYS A 5 -8.35 -0.68 2.95
N SER A 6 -8.50 -1.60 2.00
CA SER A 6 -9.15 -1.29 0.73
C SER A 6 -10.64 -1.06 0.94
N ASN A 7 -11.24 -0.30 0.03
CA ASN A 7 -12.69 -0.11 -0.07
C ASN A 7 -13.46 -1.44 -0.18
N ASP A 8 -12.86 -2.48 -0.75
CA ASP A 8 -13.43 -3.82 -0.85
C ASP A 8 -13.39 -4.60 0.48
N GLY A 9 -12.86 -3.99 1.54
CA GLY A 9 -12.75 -4.58 2.87
C GLY A 9 -11.50 -5.40 3.10
N LYS A 10 -10.62 -5.53 2.09
CA LYS A 10 -9.36 -6.25 2.18
C LYS A 10 -8.33 -5.47 2.99
N THR A 11 -7.67 -6.14 3.93
CA THR A 11 -6.61 -5.52 4.76
C THR A 11 -5.25 -5.80 4.15
N PHE A 12 -4.38 -4.80 4.17
CA PHE A 12 -3.01 -4.90 3.68
C PHE A 12 -2.03 -4.40 4.73
N ILE A 13 -0.91 -5.11 4.88
CA ILE A 13 0.22 -4.72 5.73
C ILE A 13 1.34 -4.28 4.80
N THR A 14 1.80 -3.04 4.95
CA THR A 14 2.90 -2.54 4.14
C THR A 14 4.22 -3.18 4.56
N LEU A 15 4.97 -3.67 3.58
CA LEU A 15 6.33 -4.21 3.73
C LEU A 15 7.37 -3.09 3.83
N GLN A 16 7.03 -1.92 3.28
CA GLN A 16 7.90 -0.74 3.21
C GLN A 16 7.08 0.53 3.41
N ALA A 17 7.74 1.61 3.84
CA ALA A 17 7.11 2.92 3.90
C ALA A 17 6.62 3.34 2.50
N PRO A 18 5.45 3.98 2.39
CA PRO A 18 4.99 4.55 1.12
C PRO A 18 6.01 5.53 0.56
N TYR A 19 6.26 5.44 -0.73
CA TYR A 19 7.21 6.31 -1.44
C TYR A 19 6.52 7.00 -2.61
N LEU A 20 6.88 8.26 -2.83
CA LEU A 20 6.35 9.05 -3.94
C LEU A 20 6.97 8.58 -5.26
N THR A 21 6.13 8.21 -6.22
CA THR A 21 6.55 7.75 -7.55
C THR A 21 5.57 8.22 -8.63
N GLY A 22 5.86 7.91 -9.89
CA GLY A 22 5.05 8.31 -11.04
C GLY A 22 5.47 9.66 -11.65
N THR A 23 4.76 10.06 -12.71
CA THR A 23 5.02 11.31 -13.46
C THR A 23 3.95 12.36 -13.19
N GLY A 24 4.28 13.64 -13.33
CA GLY A 24 3.33 14.74 -13.09
C GLY A 24 3.21 15.03 -11.60
N ARG A 25 2.00 14.93 -11.03
CA ARG A 25 1.81 15.02 -9.56
C ARG A 25 2.32 13.78 -8.81
N GLY A 26 2.47 12.65 -9.50
CA GLY A 26 2.86 11.39 -8.89
C GLY A 26 1.73 10.77 -8.04
N TYR A 27 2.06 9.66 -7.40
CA TYR A 27 1.22 8.94 -6.44
C TYR A 27 2.14 8.30 -5.40
N TYR A 28 1.61 8.08 -4.20
CA TYR A 28 2.32 7.27 -3.23
C TYR A 28 2.10 5.80 -3.55
N ALA A 29 3.18 5.03 -3.55
CA ALA A 29 3.15 3.59 -3.76
C ALA A 29 3.76 2.87 -2.56
N ALA A 30 3.23 1.70 -2.21
CA ALA A 30 3.85 0.83 -1.21
C ALA A 30 3.59 -0.63 -1.55
N SER A 31 4.62 -1.46 -1.45
CA SER A 31 4.46 -2.91 -1.47
C SER A 31 3.81 -3.35 -0.17
N ALA A 32 2.77 -4.17 -0.28
CA ALA A 32 2.00 -4.68 0.85
C ALA A 32 1.53 -6.11 0.58
N PHE A 33 1.26 -6.86 1.63
CA PHE A 33 0.64 -8.18 1.51
C PHE A 33 -0.66 -8.22 2.31
N CYS A 34 -1.56 -9.12 1.94
CA CYS A 34 -2.76 -9.35 2.73
C CYS A 34 -2.52 -10.46 3.76
N PRO A 35 -2.66 -10.19 5.06
CA PRO A 35 -2.50 -11.22 6.08
C PRO A 35 -3.61 -12.28 6.02
N ASP A 36 -4.77 -11.93 5.49
CA ASP A 36 -5.92 -12.84 5.34
C ASP A 36 -5.80 -13.74 4.11
N ASP A 37 -4.97 -13.36 3.11
CA ASP A 37 -4.71 -14.23 1.97
C ASP A 37 -3.97 -15.50 2.44
N ALA A 38 -4.57 -16.64 2.11
CA ALA A 38 -3.98 -17.94 2.32
C ALA A 38 -2.83 -18.16 1.32
N PRO A 39 -1.76 -18.87 1.72
CA PRO A 39 -0.73 -19.26 0.78
C PRO A 39 -1.33 -20.13 -0.33
N GLY A 40 -0.82 -19.91 -1.54
CA GLY A 40 -1.04 -20.82 -2.65
C GLY A 40 -0.45 -22.20 -2.37
N ARG A 41 -0.63 -23.12 -3.33
CA ARG A 41 -0.19 -24.52 -3.22
C ARG A 41 1.32 -24.67 -2.97
N ASP A 42 2.11 -23.70 -3.41
CA ASP A 42 3.57 -23.69 -3.30
C ASP A 42 4.07 -22.89 -2.07
N GLY A 43 3.16 -22.44 -1.20
CA GLY A 43 3.53 -21.69 0.01
C GLY A 43 3.85 -20.22 -0.24
N TYR A 44 3.42 -19.66 -1.38
CA TYR A 44 3.59 -18.24 -1.72
C TYR A 44 2.29 -17.48 -1.50
N ILE A 45 2.40 -16.27 -0.98
CA ILE A 45 1.30 -15.30 -0.85
C ILE A 45 1.48 -14.17 -1.88
N PRO A 46 0.39 -13.59 -2.37
CA PRO A 46 0.46 -12.46 -3.28
C PRO A 46 0.92 -11.18 -2.55
N VAL A 47 1.83 -10.46 -3.20
CA VAL A 47 2.28 -9.12 -2.85
C VAL A 47 1.64 -8.12 -3.80
N TYR A 48 1.00 -7.12 -3.22
CA TYR A 48 0.28 -6.06 -3.91
C TYR A 48 1.07 -4.76 -3.82
N GLU A 49 1.09 -3.98 -4.90
CA GLU A 49 1.47 -2.58 -4.84
C GLU A 49 0.19 -1.77 -4.60
N LEU A 50 0.12 -1.11 -3.45
CA LEU A 50 -0.93 -0.17 -3.10
C LEU A 50 -0.58 1.20 -3.67
N ARG A 51 -1.57 1.89 -4.23
CA ARG A 51 -1.43 3.23 -4.77
C ARG A 51 -2.41 4.19 -4.10
N TRP A 52 -1.89 5.35 -3.70
CA TRP A 52 -2.66 6.47 -3.22
C TRP A 52 -2.45 7.67 -4.12
N GLU A 53 -3.54 8.18 -4.67
CA GLU A 53 -3.52 9.41 -5.46
C GLU A 53 -3.34 10.61 -4.54
N ILE A 54 -2.41 11.50 -4.93
CA ILE A 54 -2.20 12.76 -4.24
C ILE A 54 -3.41 13.66 -4.48
N LEU A 55 -3.90 14.28 -3.41
CA LEU A 55 -5.00 15.23 -3.47
C LEU A 55 -4.65 16.39 -4.43
N PRO A 56 -5.64 16.94 -5.14
CA PRO A 56 -5.40 18.08 -6.01
C PRO A 56 -4.88 19.28 -5.21
N GLU A 57 -4.11 20.16 -5.87
CA GLU A 57 -3.49 21.36 -5.25
C GLU A 57 -4.51 22.26 -4.54
N GLU A 58 -5.76 22.25 -4.98
CA GLU A 58 -6.86 23.00 -4.33
C GLU A 58 -7.23 22.45 -2.93
N LYS A 59 -6.82 21.22 -2.61
CA LYS A 59 -7.07 20.53 -1.34
C LYS A 59 -5.81 20.19 -0.56
N TYR A 60 -4.67 20.09 -1.26
CA TYR A 60 -3.39 19.79 -0.66
C TYR A 60 -2.29 20.67 -1.27
N ASP A 61 -1.73 21.54 -0.45
CA ASP A 61 -0.59 22.37 -0.80
C ASP A 61 0.68 21.77 -0.15
N PRO A 62 1.60 21.17 -0.92
CA PRO A 62 2.80 20.53 -0.39
C PRO A 62 3.81 21.50 0.23
N GLU A 63 3.68 22.81 0.01
CA GLU A 63 4.54 23.83 0.64
C GLU A 63 4.03 24.21 2.04
N TYR A 64 2.75 23.92 2.34
CA TYR A 64 2.10 24.33 3.59
C TYR A 64 1.56 23.18 4.44
N LEU A 65 1.34 21.99 3.86
CA LEU A 65 0.74 20.84 4.52
C LEU A 65 1.71 19.65 4.57
N ASP A 66 1.64 18.91 5.68
CA ASP A 66 2.43 17.71 5.94
C ASP A 66 2.09 16.57 4.96
N GLU A 67 3.04 15.68 4.70
CA GLU A 67 2.85 14.51 3.83
C GLU A 67 1.72 13.59 4.33
N SER A 68 1.40 13.60 5.63
CA SER A 68 0.23 12.91 6.18
C SER A 68 -1.11 13.43 5.64
N CYS A 69 -1.15 14.63 5.05
CA CYS A 69 -2.33 15.21 4.38
C CYS A 69 -2.26 15.10 2.85
N ALA A 70 -1.20 14.51 2.30
CA ALA A 70 -0.96 14.49 0.85
C ALA A 70 -1.99 13.65 0.09
N CYS A 71 -2.45 12.56 0.69
CA CYS A 71 -3.44 11.68 0.12
C CYS A 71 -4.40 11.17 1.19
N ASN A 72 -5.49 10.54 0.73
CA ASN A 72 -6.39 9.85 1.64
C ASN A 72 -5.79 8.49 1.98
N TRP A 73 -4.91 8.44 2.99
CA TRP A 73 -4.22 7.21 3.41
C TRP A 73 -5.18 6.07 3.76
N ASP A 74 -6.39 6.39 4.24
CA ASP A 74 -7.43 5.40 4.57
C ASP A 74 -8.12 4.83 3.32
N ASN A 75 -7.97 5.48 2.16
CA ASN A 75 -8.57 5.08 0.90
C ASN A 75 -7.50 4.75 -0.14
N ILE A 76 -7.24 3.45 -0.32
CA ILE A 76 -6.40 2.94 -1.39
C ILE A 76 -7.10 3.22 -2.73
N ALA A 77 -6.48 4.07 -3.56
CA ALA A 77 -7.05 4.43 -4.85
C ALA A 77 -7.04 3.25 -5.82
N ASP A 78 -5.96 2.47 -5.81
CA ASP A 78 -5.81 1.26 -6.62
C ASP A 78 -4.82 0.29 -5.97
N TYR A 79 -4.97 -1.01 -6.23
CA TYR A 79 -3.99 -2.01 -5.82
C TYR A 79 -3.93 -3.14 -6.85
N PHE A 80 -2.74 -3.66 -7.09
CA PHE A 80 -2.53 -4.74 -8.04
C PHE A 80 -1.40 -5.64 -7.59
N GLU A 81 -1.50 -6.92 -7.94
CA GLU A 81 -0.48 -7.92 -7.64
C GLU A 81 0.78 -7.62 -8.48
N VAL A 82 1.91 -7.47 -7.80
CA VAL A 82 3.21 -7.16 -8.42
C VAL A 82 4.21 -8.29 -8.29
N SER A 83 4.07 -9.12 -7.26
CA SER A 83 4.98 -10.21 -6.96
C SER A 83 4.30 -11.21 -6.05
N GLU A 84 4.98 -12.31 -5.81
CA GLU A 84 4.62 -13.30 -4.81
C GLU A 84 5.76 -13.35 -3.79
N MET A 85 5.46 -13.59 -2.51
CA MET A 85 6.44 -13.79 -1.45
C MET A 85 6.16 -15.09 -0.71
N PRO A 86 7.18 -15.82 -0.22
CA PRO A 86 6.98 -17.03 0.57
C PRO A 86 6.30 -16.72 1.91
N GLU A 87 5.43 -17.63 2.38
CA GLU A 87 4.77 -17.53 3.69
C GLU A 87 5.77 -17.38 4.84
N SER A 88 6.97 -17.96 4.73
CA SER A 88 8.01 -17.80 5.74
C SER A 88 8.43 -16.35 5.96
N GLU A 89 8.46 -15.53 4.90
CA GLU A 89 8.71 -14.10 5.04
C GLU A 89 7.51 -13.40 5.68
N LYS A 90 6.27 -13.79 5.32
CA LYS A 90 5.04 -13.25 5.96
C LYS A 90 5.09 -13.40 7.48
N ALA A 91 5.55 -14.56 7.95
CA ALA A 91 5.66 -14.85 9.38
C ALA A 91 6.63 -13.88 10.08
N GLU A 92 7.73 -13.47 9.43
CA GLU A 92 8.66 -12.47 9.96
C GLU A 92 8.02 -11.08 10.11
N TYR A 93 7.11 -10.71 9.20
CA TYR A 93 6.32 -9.48 9.30
C TYR A 93 5.10 -9.59 10.23
N MET A 94 4.86 -10.75 10.85
CA MET A 94 3.76 -10.97 11.79
C MET A 94 4.21 -11.25 13.23
N GLU A 95 5.52 -11.41 13.46
CA GLU A 95 6.14 -11.61 14.78
C GLU A 95 6.43 -10.29 15.50
#